data_AF-A0A8I2YY43-F1
#
_entry.id   AF-A0A8I2YY43-F1
#
_cell.length_a   1.000
_cell.length_b   1.000
_cell.length_c   1.000
_cell.angle_alpha   90.00
_cell.angle_beta   90.00
_cell.angle_gamma   90.00
#
_symmetry.space_group_name_H-M   'P 1'
#
loop_
_entity.id
_entity.type
_entity.pdbx_description
1 polymer ?
#
loop_
_entity_poly.entity_id
_entity_poly.type
_entity_poly.pdbx_seq_one_letter_code
_entity_poly.pdbx_strand_id
1 'polypeptide(L)'
;MISFPASTWQSSLKQKSTTRRPRNNSDNSHGRVISTITPRLYLSDLYSARTAGNLERLGITHIVSAVEADVRKDFGDNVTVMHVPIRDDVDVNITQWFDKVVKFIKDALDADEQHKVLVSGTMHVRLA
;
A
#
# COMPACT_ATOMS: atom_id res chain seq x y z
N MET A 1 -28.99 -22.86 19.91
CA MET A 1 -27.65 -23.48 20.09
C MET A 1 -26.77 -22.96 18.97
N ILE A 2 -25.72 -22.22 19.32
CA ILE A 2 -24.83 -21.54 18.35
C ILE A 2 -23.57 -22.41 18.26
N SER A 3 -23.29 -22.97 17.08
CA SER A 3 -22.17 -23.87 16.82
C SER A 3 -21.09 -23.12 16.05
N PHE A 4 -19.87 -23.07 16.58
CA PHE A 4 -18.69 -22.58 15.86
C PHE A 4 -17.90 -23.77 15.32
N PRO A 5 -17.45 -23.77 14.04
CA PRO A 5 -16.58 -24.81 13.55
C PRO A 5 -15.18 -24.64 14.15
N ALA A 6 -14.63 -25.72 14.72
CA ALA A 6 -13.25 -25.76 15.15
C ALA A 6 -12.33 -25.70 13.92
N SER A 7 -11.48 -24.69 13.83
CA SER A 7 -10.41 -24.64 12.84
C SER A 7 -9.30 -25.62 13.24
N THR A 8 -9.30 -26.79 12.61
CA THR A 8 -8.22 -27.78 12.67
C THR A 8 -7.00 -27.23 11.95
N TRP A 9 -6.04 -26.69 12.70
CA TRP A 9 -4.78 -26.11 12.21
C TRP A 9 -3.77 -27.12 11.64
N GLN A 10 -4.16 -28.36 11.36
CA GLN A 10 -3.27 -29.36 10.78
C GLN A 10 -4.00 -30.25 9.78
N SER A 11 -3.68 -30.10 8.49
CA SER A 11 -3.38 -31.21 7.56
C SER A 11 -3.54 -30.79 6.09
N SER A 12 -2.51 -30.16 5.51
CA SER A 12 -2.06 -30.54 4.15
C SER A 12 -0.66 -29.99 3.87
N LEU A 13 0.34 -30.66 4.46
CA LEU A 13 1.64 -30.86 3.83
C LEU A 13 1.41 -31.69 2.55
N LYS A 14 0.87 -31.07 1.51
CA LYS A 14 0.96 -31.54 0.14
C LYS A 14 1.66 -30.47 -0.65
N GLN A 15 2.98 -30.52 -0.56
CA GLN A 15 3.91 -29.89 -1.49
C GLN A 15 3.59 -30.40 -2.90
N LYS A 16 2.67 -29.72 -3.59
CA LYS A 16 2.66 -29.70 -5.05
C LYS A 16 3.45 -28.47 -5.46
N SER A 17 4.68 -28.75 -5.86
CA SER A 17 5.51 -27.97 -6.76
C SER A 17 4.66 -27.26 -7.83
N THR A 18 4.41 -25.97 -7.63
CA THR A 18 4.03 -25.06 -8.72
C THR A 18 4.90 -23.83 -8.54
N THR A 19 5.94 -23.81 -9.37
CA THR A 19 6.78 -22.66 -9.72
C THR A 19 7.35 -21.88 -8.53
N ARG A 20 8.55 -22.29 -8.13
CA ARG A 20 9.53 -21.39 -7.50
C ARG A 20 9.47 -20.04 -8.22
N ARG A 21 9.03 -18.98 -7.53
CA ARG A 21 9.24 -17.61 -8.01
C ARG A 21 10.73 -17.50 -8.38
N PRO A 22 11.09 -17.00 -9.57
CA PRO A 22 12.48 -16.73 -9.87
C PRO A 22 12.99 -15.78 -8.80
N ARG A 23 13.87 -16.31 -7.96
CA ARG A 23 14.60 -15.55 -6.94
C ARG A 23 15.56 -14.66 -7.72
N ASN A 24 15.11 -13.47 -8.06
CA ASN A 24 15.97 -12.49 -8.69
C ASN A 24 17.02 -12.11 -7.64
N ASN A 25 18.29 -12.22 -8.01
CA ASN A 25 19.46 -12.12 -7.12
C ASN A 25 19.72 -10.67 -6.64
N SER A 26 18.70 -9.80 -6.66
CA SER A 26 18.68 -8.41 -6.20
C SER A 26 17.96 -8.22 -4.87
N ASP A 27 17.48 -9.30 -4.24
CA ASP A 27 16.59 -9.26 -3.07
C ASP A 27 17.37 -9.13 -1.74
N ASN A 28 18.24 -8.12 -1.66
CA ASN A 28 18.75 -7.59 -0.40
C ASN A 28 17.81 -6.49 0.16
N SER A 29 16.65 -6.25 -0.46
CA SER A 29 15.70 -5.23 -0.06
C SER A 29 14.67 -5.76 0.94
N HIS A 30 15.11 -5.99 2.18
CA HIS A 30 14.20 -6.08 3.32
C HIS A 30 13.51 -4.72 3.48
N GLY A 31 12.41 -4.48 2.75
CA GLY A 31 11.63 -3.24 2.85
C GLY A 31 11.29 -2.49 1.57
N ARG A 32 11.43 -3.08 0.37
CA ARG A 32 10.99 -2.40 -0.87
C ARG A 32 9.95 -3.24 -1.62
N VAL A 33 8.70 -3.17 -1.17
CA VAL A 33 7.60 -3.94 -1.78
C VAL A 33 6.42 -3.02 -2.01
N ILE A 34 5.97 -2.98 -3.27
CA ILE A 34 4.66 -2.44 -3.62
C ILE A 34 3.72 -3.64 -3.73
N SER A 35 2.69 -3.64 -2.89
CA SER A 35 1.68 -4.69 -2.84
C SER A 35 0.38 -4.21 -3.45
N THR A 36 -0.28 -5.07 -4.22
CA THR A 36 -1.62 -4.80 -4.76
C THR A 36 -2.64 -5.31 -3.75
N ILE A 37 -3.49 -4.42 -3.24
CA ILE A 37 -4.54 -4.78 -2.27
C ILE A 37 -5.81 -5.20 -3.02
N THR A 38 -6.23 -4.37 -3.97
CA THR A 38 -7.35 -4.63 -4.88
C THR A 38 -6.96 -4.19 -6.28
N PRO A 39 -7.73 -4.54 -7.33
CA PRO A 39 -7.54 -3.94 -8.64
C PRO A 39 -7.49 -2.42 -8.50
N ARG A 40 -6.43 -1.79 -9.04
CA ARG A 40 -6.22 -0.34 -9.06
C ARG A 40 -5.88 0.32 -7.70
N LEU A 41 -5.73 -0.44 -6.62
CA LEU A 41 -5.28 0.05 -5.31
C LEU A 41 -4.01 -0.65 -4.84
N TYR A 42 -2.99 0.14 -4.58
CA TYR A 42 -1.66 -0.33 -4.19
C TYR A 42 -1.29 0.21 -2.82
N LEU A 43 -0.46 -0.54 -2.11
CA LEU A 43 0.12 -0.18 -0.82
C LEU A 43 1.63 -0.34 -0.89
N SER A 44 2.37 0.68 -0.48
CA SER A 44 3.83 0.63 -0.39
C SER A 44 4.38 1.46 0.78
N ASP A 45 5.67 1.31 1.02
CA ASP A 45 6.42 2.28 1.79
C ASP A 45 6.73 3.56 0.96
N LEU A 46 7.17 4.62 1.63
CA LEU A 46 7.57 5.88 1.01
C LEU A 46 8.79 5.77 0.10
N TYR A 47 9.76 4.92 0.43
CA TYR A 47 11.00 4.77 -0.37
C TYR A 47 10.71 4.11 -1.72
N SER A 48 9.86 3.10 -1.74
CA SER A 48 9.38 2.38 -2.92
C SER A 48 8.53 3.29 -3.80
N ALA A 49 7.70 4.15 -3.20
CA ALA A 49 6.88 5.14 -3.90
C ALA A 49 7.74 6.21 -4.59
N ARG A 50 8.80 6.69 -3.93
CA ARG A 50 9.73 7.71 -4.47
C ARG A 50 10.74 7.16 -5.48
N THR A 51 10.86 5.84 -5.62
CA THR A 51 11.81 5.24 -6.55
C THR A 51 11.40 5.57 -7.98
N ALA A 52 12.29 6.24 -8.72
CA ALA A 52 12.05 6.65 -10.10
C ALA A 52 11.60 5.46 -10.97
N GLY A 53 10.62 5.70 -11.83
CA GLY A 53 10.06 4.70 -12.75
C GLY A 53 9.07 3.71 -12.14
N ASN A 54 8.97 3.56 -10.80
CA ASN A 54 7.97 2.66 -10.21
C ASN A 54 6.53 3.14 -10.44
N LEU A 55 6.29 4.44 -10.27
CA LEU A 55 4.97 5.04 -10.47
C LEU A 55 4.54 4.96 -11.94
N GLU A 56 5.44 5.30 -12.86
CA GLU A 56 5.19 5.22 -14.30
C GLU A 56 4.94 3.77 -14.76
N ARG A 57 5.78 2.82 -14.31
CA ARG A 57 5.62 1.40 -14.64
C ARG A 57 4.29 0.83 -14.18
N LEU A 58 3.80 1.28 -13.03
CA LEU A 58 2.50 0.85 -12.50
C LEU A 58 1.34 1.67 -13.07
N GLY A 59 1.61 2.83 -13.68
CA GLY A 59 0.61 3.79 -14.13
C GLY A 59 -0.14 4.43 -12.97
N ILE A 60 0.55 4.75 -11.87
CA ILE A 60 -0.05 5.41 -10.71
C ILE A 60 -0.38 6.86 -11.07
N THR A 61 -1.63 7.25 -10.78
CA THR A 61 -2.18 8.58 -11.08
C THR A 61 -2.45 9.39 -9.81
N HIS A 62 -2.70 8.69 -8.70
CA HIS A 62 -3.10 9.28 -7.44
C HIS A 62 -2.29 8.65 -6.30
N ILE A 63 -1.84 9.47 -5.36
CA ILE A 63 -1.06 9.02 -4.21
C ILE A 63 -1.68 9.57 -2.92
N VAL A 64 -1.85 8.71 -1.94
CA VAL A 64 -2.11 9.10 -0.56
C VAL A 64 -0.83 8.88 0.23
N SER A 65 -0.26 9.95 0.76
CA SER A 65 0.95 9.89 1.59
C SER A 65 0.60 10.15 3.04
N ALA A 66 0.68 9.11 3.87
CA ALA A 66 0.46 9.15 5.31
C ALA A 66 1.79 9.25 6.04
N VAL A 67 2.48 10.38 5.88
CA VAL A 67 3.77 10.67 6.51
C VAL A 67 3.79 12.12 6.99
N GLU A 68 4.53 12.38 8.08
CA GLU A 68 4.59 13.72 8.68
C GLU A 68 5.14 14.77 7.70
N ALA A 69 6.19 14.43 6.95
CA ALA A 69 6.82 15.33 5.99
C ALA A 69 5.96 15.51 4.72
N ASP A 70 5.95 16.72 4.15
CA ASP A 70 5.34 16.94 2.83
C ASP A 70 6.27 16.41 1.73
N VAL A 71 5.77 15.41 1.00
CA VAL A 71 6.51 14.67 -0.03
C VAL A 71 5.95 14.91 -1.43
N ARG A 72 5.01 15.86 -1.59
CA ARG A 72 4.32 16.13 -2.87
C ARG A 72 5.29 16.45 -4.00
N LYS A 73 6.36 17.17 -3.70
CA LYS A 73 7.38 17.58 -4.67
C LYS A 73 8.17 16.40 -5.25
N ASP A 74 8.13 15.23 -4.62
CA ASP A 74 8.92 14.07 -5.04
C ASP A 74 8.24 13.26 -6.15
N PHE A 75 6.94 13.47 -6.37
CA PHE A 75 6.12 12.64 -7.26
C PHE A 75 5.84 13.27 -8.64
N GLY A 76 6.25 14.53 -8.84
CA GLY A 76 6.04 15.29 -10.07
C GLY A 76 4.61 15.81 -10.25
N ASP A 77 4.42 16.68 -11.25
CA ASP A 77 3.17 17.42 -11.44
C ASP A 77 2.04 16.59 -12.08
N ASN A 78 2.37 15.43 -12.64
CA ASN A 78 1.41 14.55 -13.33
C ASN A 78 0.63 13.63 -12.38
N VAL A 79 0.91 13.68 -11.07
CA VAL A 79 0.34 12.79 -10.07
C VAL A 79 -0.37 13.62 -9.00
N THR A 80 -1.63 13.28 -8.73
CA THR A 80 -2.39 13.97 -7.69
C THR A 80 -2.06 13.38 -6.32
N VAL A 81 -1.48 14.19 -5.43
CA VAL A 81 -1.00 13.73 -4.13
C VAL A 81 -1.82 14.32 -2.97
N MET A 82 -2.52 13.44 -2.25
CA MET A 82 -3.12 13.74 -0.96
C MET A 82 -2.08 13.52 0.15
N HIS A 83 -1.62 14.61 0.75
CA HIS A 83 -0.75 14.57 1.92
C HIS A 83 -1.59 14.48 3.20
N VAL A 84 -1.26 13.50 4.04
CA VAL A 84 -1.90 13.22 5.32
C VAL A 84 -0.80 13.28 6.39
N PRO A 85 -0.60 14.42 7.07
CA PRO A 85 0.50 14.63 8.00
C PRO A 85 0.26 13.84 9.30
N ILE A 86 0.63 12.56 9.29
CA ILE A 86 0.47 11.63 10.41
C ILE A 86 1.87 11.28 10.92
N ARG A 87 2.04 11.45 12.24
CA ARG A 87 3.19 10.93 12.97
C ARG A 87 2.90 9.49 13.37
N ASP A 88 3.91 8.63 13.27
CA ASP A 88 3.84 7.21 13.66
C ASP A 88 3.94 7.09 15.18
N ASP A 89 2.85 7.42 15.86
CA ASP A 89 2.77 7.51 17.31
C ASP A 89 1.38 7.03 17.79
N VAL A 90 1.34 6.42 18.97
CA VAL A 90 0.13 5.82 19.56
C VAL A 90 -0.91 6.87 19.97
N ASP A 91 -0.47 8.08 20.26
CA ASP A 91 -1.34 9.18 20.69
C ASP A 91 -2.02 9.91 19.51
N VAL A 92 -1.65 9.58 18.27
CA VAL A 92 -2.17 10.25 17.08
C VAL A 92 -3.52 9.67 16.69
N ASN A 93 -4.56 10.52 16.73
CA ASN A 93 -5.86 10.17 16.19
C ASN A 93 -5.84 10.17 14.65
N ILE A 94 -5.64 8.99 14.04
CA ILE A 94 -5.67 8.81 12.59
C ILE A 94 -7.10 8.74 12.03
N THR A 95 -8.10 8.46 12.86
CA THR A 95 -9.50 8.27 12.43
C THR A 95 -10.09 9.53 11.79
N GLN A 96 -9.65 10.72 12.22
CA GLN A 96 -10.06 12.00 11.63
C GLN A 96 -9.77 12.12 10.12
N TRP A 97 -8.84 11.31 9.60
CA TRP A 97 -8.45 11.32 8.20
C TRP A 97 -9.18 10.29 7.34
N PHE A 98 -9.84 9.30 7.95
CA PHE A 98 -10.42 8.18 7.23
C PHE A 98 -11.47 8.63 6.22
N ASP A 99 -12.43 9.47 6.61
CA ASP A 99 -13.48 9.93 5.70
C ASP A 99 -12.88 10.69 4.50
N LYS A 100 -11.87 11.53 4.74
CA LYS A 100 -11.21 12.31 3.70
C LYS A 100 -10.43 11.42 2.73
N VAL A 101 -9.68 10.46 3.26
CA VAL A 101 -8.86 9.52 2.47
C VAL A 101 -9.76 8.58 1.67
N VAL A 102 -10.79 8.02 2.30
CA VAL A 102 -11.76 7.15 1.63
C VAL A 102 -12.49 7.91 0.52
N LYS A 103 -12.89 9.16 0.77
CA LYS A 103 -13.50 10.02 -0.25
C LYS A 103 -12.54 10.26 -1.41
N PHE A 104 -11.29 10.62 -1.13
CA PHE A 104 -10.28 10.83 -2.17
C PHE A 104 -10.05 9.58 -3.02
N ILE A 105 -9.91 8.42 -2.38
CA ILE A 105 -9.71 7.15 -3.09
C ILE A 105 -10.93 6.82 -3.97
N LYS A 106 -12.15 6.97 -3.44
CA LYS A 106 -13.38 6.73 -4.19
C LYS A 106 -13.51 7.69 -5.38
N ASP A 107 -13.40 8.99 -5.13
CA ASP A 107 -13.52 10.02 -6.15
C ASP A 107 -12.47 9.80 -7.27
N ALA A 108 -11.24 9.37 -6.93
CA ALA A 108 -10.20 9.03 -7.90
C ALA A 108 -10.50 7.74 -8.68
N LEU A 109 -11.08 6.72 -8.05
CA LEU A 109 -11.38 5.45 -8.72
C LEU A 109 -12.63 5.53 -9.61
N ASP A 110 -13.60 6.35 -9.22
CA ASP A 110 -14.86 6.56 -9.94
C ASP A 110 -14.72 7.51 -11.12
N ALA A 111 -13.71 8.40 -11.11
CA ALA A 111 -13.49 9.37 -12.20
C ALA A 111 -13.05 8.74 -13.53
N ASP A 112 -12.20 7.70 -13.49
CA ASP A 112 -11.71 7.01 -14.68
C ASP A 112 -11.28 5.58 -14.32
N GLU A 113 -11.58 4.59 -15.16
CA GLU A 113 -11.16 3.20 -15.00
C GLU A 113 -9.63 2.99 -15.09
N GLN A 114 -8.92 3.91 -15.77
CA GLN A 114 -7.46 3.87 -15.87
C GLN A 114 -6.75 4.41 -14.63
N HIS A 115 -7.47 5.13 -13.77
CA HIS A 115 -6.88 5.69 -12.56
C HIS A 115 -6.48 4.58 -11.58
N LYS A 116 -5.25 4.71 -11.07
CA LYS A 116 -4.69 3.84 -10.04
C LYS A 116 -4.20 4.68 -8.87
N VAL A 117 -4.49 4.18 -7.68
CA VAL A 117 -4.20 4.85 -6.42
C VAL A 117 -3.13 4.06 -5.66
N LEU A 118 -2.12 4.78 -5.17
CA LEU A 118 -1.09 4.23 -4.28
C LEU A 118 -1.22 4.86 -2.89
N VAL A 119 -1.34 4.02 -1.87
CA VAL A 119 -1.26 4.44 -0.47
C VAL A 119 0.17 4.19 0.01
N SER A 120 0.81 5.22 0.54
CA SER A 120 2.19 5.21 1.00
C SER A 120 2.28 5.65 2.46
N GLY A 121 3.03 4.89 3.27
CA GLY A 121 3.29 5.20 4.68
C GLY A 121 4.76 5.10 5.04
N THR A 122 5.09 5.44 6.29
CA THR A 122 6.40 5.16 6.86
C THR A 122 6.61 3.64 6.95
N MET A 123 7.79 3.18 6.57
CA MET A 123 8.19 1.80 6.76
C MET A 123 8.50 1.58 8.24
N HIS A 124 7.48 1.43 9.08
CA HIS A 124 7.58 1.03 10.50
C HIS A 124 6.21 0.55 11.05
N VAL A 125 5.49 -0.32 10.32
CA VAL A 125 4.36 -1.04 10.95
C VAL A 125 4.96 -2.05 11.95
N ARG A 126 5.26 -1.58 13.17
CA ARG A 126 5.56 -2.46 14.31
C ARG A 126 4.25 -3.05 14.78
N LEU A 127 4.02 -4.32 14.43
CA LEU A 127 3.17 -5.18 15.25
C LEU A 127 3.97 -5.44 16.53
N ALA A 128 3.53 -4.82 17.63
CA ALA A 128 3.98 -5.16 18.98
C ALA A 128 3.40 -6.51 19.41
#